data_AF-A0A7J5TT80-F1
#
_entry.id   AF-A0A7J5TT80-F1
#
_cell.length_a   1.000
_cell.length_b   1.000
_cell.length_c   1.000
_cell.angle_alpha   90.00
_cell.angle_beta   90.00
_cell.angle_gamma   90.00
#
_symmetry.space_group_name_H-M   'P 1'
#
loop_
_entity.id
_entity.type
_entity.pdbx_description
1 polymer ?
#
loop_
_entity_poly.entity_id
_entity_poly.type
_entity_poly.pdbx_seq_one_letter_code
_entity_poly.pdbx_strand_id
1 'polypeptide(L)'
;MTVHLLRAPDYDPDDYFAVCSLLKTLDLPGWHFIVPEVEIDPEEFDPNWGGGRRRPEEVRFRYHSPVHKIMYCYGRHAPLSWRELFAVCQHYRTNHRIDPSHEIVLLTKRPNALNWFSAFDGNGNIFIHTADWERYVSADAKYPIAYQVLSNTLQQSMGLDKDASLIHQEPIGCMNDFCGHKQQVSLKLRTGDICTECLNRLQQAEVPDLLVESALSGFEQLRRQMLFRQGFRRSVGPLVVNRHGKLLFPQQGNLEVSMPALSRTLYLFFLQHREGVRFTDLGDNTHELHRLYGRISGSGSPEQMQASVQRLVNPLENSFNENLSRIRKSFNDTLGASIAAPYQIVREPDERYRVHLERFPLQWELDW
;
A
#
# COMPACT_ATOMS: atom_id res chain seq x y z
N MET A 1 2.62 17.67 -2.09
CA MET A 1 2.44 17.13 -0.73
C MET A 1 3.45 16.02 -0.50
N THR A 2 4.28 16.13 0.52
CA THR A 2 5.26 15.08 0.86
C THR A 2 4.88 14.44 2.19
N VAL A 3 4.78 13.11 2.21
CA VAL A 3 4.36 12.33 3.37
C VAL A 3 5.43 11.28 3.71
N HIS A 4 5.98 11.35 4.92
CA HIS A 4 6.88 10.33 5.46
C HIS A 4 6.07 9.23 6.15
N LEU A 5 6.23 7.99 5.72
CA LEU A 5 5.53 6.83 6.27
C LEU A 5 6.44 6.13 7.28
N LEU A 6 6.23 6.30 8.57
CA LEU A 6 7.04 5.66 9.62
C LEU A 6 6.45 4.31 10.00
N ARG A 7 7.32 3.30 10.14
CA ARG A 7 6.98 2.00 10.70
C ARG A 7 7.27 2.01 12.20
N ALA A 8 6.26 1.78 13.02
CA ALA A 8 6.50 1.44 14.41
C ALA A 8 7.10 0.02 14.53
N PRO A 9 7.93 -0.28 15.54
CA PRO A 9 8.56 -1.59 15.70
C PRO A 9 7.57 -2.75 15.82
N ASP A 10 6.38 -2.45 16.32
CA ASP A 10 5.30 -3.42 16.50
C ASP A 10 4.47 -3.69 15.24
N TYR A 11 4.74 -2.97 14.14
CA TYR A 11 4.08 -3.20 12.86
C TYR A 11 4.96 -4.06 11.96
N ASP A 12 4.44 -5.21 11.54
CA ASP A 12 5.15 -6.18 10.71
C ASP A 12 5.75 -5.52 9.44
N PRO A 13 7.04 -5.75 9.12
CA PRO A 13 7.68 -5.16 7.96
C PRO A 13 6.99 -5.47 6.62
N ASP A 14 6.51 -6.70 6.43
CA ASP A 14 5.88 -7.10 5.17
C ASP A 14 4.51 -6.41 5.02
N ASP A 15 3.72 -6.36 6.10
CA ASP A 15 2.46 -5.59 6.13
C ASP A 15 2.71 -4.09 5.87
N TYR A 16 3.77 -3.52 6.45
CA TYR A 16 4.18 -2.13 6.25
C TYR A 16 4.55 -1.86 4.78
N PHE A 17 5.44 -2.67 4.20
CA PHE A 17 5.84 -2.50 2.81
C PHE A 17 4.68 -2.75 1.83
N ALA A 18 3.71 -3.59 2.19
CA ALA A 18 2.50 -3.76 1.40
C ALA A 18 1.66 -2.47 1.32
N VAL A 19 1.54 -1.70 2.42
CA VAL A 19 0.89 -0.38 2.42
C VAL A 19 1.69 0.63 1.59
N CYS A 20 3.00 0.75 1.84
CA CYS A 20 3.86 1.68 1.11
C CYS A 20 3.86 1.40 -0.40
N SER A 21 3.92 0.13 -0.79
CA SER A 21 3.86 -0.28 -2.18
C SER A 21 2.52 0.05 -2.80
N LEU A 22 1.41 -0.25 -2.11
CA LEU A 22 0.06 0.09 -2.56
C LEU A 22 -0.08 1.59 -2.83
N LEU A 23 0.31 2.46 -1.89
CA LEU A 23 0.27 3.91 -2.08
C LEU A 23 1.07 4.37 -3.32
N LYS A 24 2.23 3.75 -3.58
CA LYS A 24 3.05 4.03 -4.77
C LYS A 24 2.47 3.47 -6.08
N THR A 25 1.49 2.56 -6.02
CA THR A 25 0.78 2.06 -7.21
C THR A 25 -0.41 2.92 -7.63
N LEU A 26 -0.92 3.74 -6.70
CA LEU A 26 -2.03 4.63 -6.98
C LEU A 26 -1.57 5.80 -7.85
N ASP A 27 -2.42 6.20 -8.79
CA ASP A 27 -2.22 7.44 -9.54
C ASP A 27 -2.52 8.65 -8.66
N LEU A 28 -1.48 9.24 -8.07
CA LEU A 28 -1.55 10.32 -7.09
C LEU A 28 -0.61 11.49 -7.45
N PRO A 29 -0.81 12.19 -8.58
CA PRO A 29 0.05 13.30 -8.96
C PRO A 29 0.08 14.40 -7.88
N GLY A 30 1.27 14.94 -7.62
CA GLY A 30 1.48 15.91 -6.54
C GLY A 30 1.63 15.30 -5.14
N TRP A 31 1.41 13.99 -4.96
CA TRP A 31 1.73 13.27 -3.73
C TRP A 31 3.09 12.58 -3.83
N HIS A 32 3.92 12.72 -2.79
CA HIS A 32 5.23 12.09 -2.72
C HIS A 32 5.36 11.34 -1.39
N PHE A 33 5.48 10.01 -1.45
CA PHE A 33 5.64 9.16 -0.27
C PHE A 33 7.11 8.79 -0.06
N ILE A 34 7.64 9.22 1.09
CA ILE A 34 8.97 8.85 1.55
C ILE A 34 8.82 7.67 2.52
N VAL A 35 9.55 6.60 2.25
CA VAL A 35 9.64 5.39 3.08
C VAL A 35 11.01 5.43 3.71
N PRO A 36 11.15 5.88 4.97
CA PRO A 36 12.45 6.00 5.61
C PRO A 36 13.07 4.62 5.81
N GLU A 37 14.39 4.51 5.59
CA GLU A 37 15.15 3.28 5.90
C GLU A 37 15.46 3.14 7.40
N VAL A 38 15.03 4.11 8.20
CA VAL A 38 15.30 4.19 9.64
C VAL A 38 14.29 3.33 10.37
N GLU A 39 14.77 2.29 11.04
CA GLU A 39 13.97 1.57 12.03
C GLU A 39 13.96 2.34 13.34
N ILE A 40 12.78 2.50 13.94
CA ILE A 40 12.64 3.03 15.29
C ILE A 40 13.16 1.96 16.25
N ASP A 41 14.07 2.31 17.14
CA ASP A 41 14.55 1.36 18.16
C ASP A 41 13.38 0.96 19.08
N PRO A 42 13.08 -0.33 19.29
CA PRO A 42 12.09 -0.77 20.26
C PRO A 42 12.27 -0.19 21.67
N GLU A 43 13.51 0.06 22.11
CA GLU A 43 13.83 0.68 23.41
C GLU A 43 13.57 2.19 23.44
N GLU A 44 13.53 2.83 22.26
CA GLU A 44 13.03 4.20 22.09
C GLU A 44 11.50 4.18 21.93
N PHE A 45 10.92 3.16 21.32
CA PHE A 45 9.47 3.07 21.13
C PHE A 45 8.68 2.74 22.41
N ASP A 46 9.35 2.19 23.43
CA ASP A 46 8.83 2.00 24.79
C ASP A 46 9.61 2.92 25.78
N PRO A 47 9.10 3.20 26.98
CA PRO A 47 8.72 4.51 27.55
C PRO A 47 9.80 5.61 27.75
N ASN A 48 10.95 5.60 27.06
CA ASN A 48 11.97 6.64 27.20
C ASN A 48 11.59 7.99 26.56
N TRP A 49 10.53 8.03 25.74
CA TRP A 49 9.96 9.26 25.15
C TRP A 49 9.01 10.03 26.08
N GLY A 50 8.64 9.44 27.21
CA GLY A 50 7.76 10.03 28.21
C GLY A 50 8.20 9.59 29.59
N GLY A 51 9.09 10.38 30.20
CA GLY A 51 9.75 10.07 31.46
C GLY A 51 8.91 9.28 32.47
N GLY A 52 9.31 8.03 32.67
CA GLY A 52 9.13 7.31 33.91
C GLY A 52 7.70 6.89 34.25
N ARG A 53 7.65 5.96 35.20
CA ARG A 53 6.47 5.56 35.94
C ARG A 53 5.80 6.76 36.62
N ARG A 54 4.99 7.52 35.88
CA ARG A 54 3.92 8.35 36.41
C ARG A 54 2.83 8.28 35.36
N ARG A 55 1.71 7.64 35.70
CA ARG A 55 0.40 8.05 35.18
C ARG A 55 -0.01 9.20 36.10
N PRO A 56 0.24 10.49 35.78
CA PRO A 56 -0.45 11.53 36.49
C PRO A 56 -1.86 11.56 35.90
N GLU A 57 -2.84 11.40 36.78
CA GLU A 57 -4.25 11.61 36.51
C GLU A 57 -4.95 10.43 35.85
N GLU A 58 -6.09 10.06 36.41
CA GLU A 58 -7.15 9.41 35.66
C GLU A 58 -7.30 10.22 34.37
N VAL A 59 -6.84 9.68 33.24
CA VAL A 59 -7.00 10.37 31.97
C VAL A 59 -8.48 10.32 31.62
N ARG A 60 -9.22 11.28 32.15
CA ARG A 60 -10.64 11.53 31.88
C ARG A 60 -10.71 12.22 30.54
N PHE A 61 -10.53 11.44 29.49
CA PHE A 61 -10.87 11.90 28.16
C PHE A 61 -12.39 12.12 28.11
N ARG A 62 -12.81 13.37 27.86
CA ARG A 62 -14.23 13.75 27.67
C ARG A 62 -14.73 13.35 26.28
N TYR A 63 -14.41 12.15 25.82
CA TYR A 63 -14.95 11.60 24.58
C TYR A 63 -15.43 10.17 24.84
N HIS A 64 -16.73 9.96 24.70
CA HIS A 64 -17.33 8.63 24.82
C HIS A 64 -16.97 7.82 23.57
N SER A 65 -16.02 6.89 23.67
CA SER A 65 -15.88 5.82 22.67
C SER A 65 -17.07 4.87 22.85
N PRO A 66 -17.97 4.70 21.86
CA PRO A 66 -19.23 3.97 22.04
C PRO A 66 -19.04 2.45 21.94
N VAL A 67 -17.82 1.97 21.69
CA VAL A 67 -17.46 0.55 21.84
C VAL A 67 -16.69 0.44 23.15
N HIS A 68 -17.22 -0.36 24.10
CA HIS A 68 -16.68 -0.58 25.43
C HIS A 68 -15.14 -0.45 25.48
N LYS A 69 -14.62 0.38 26.40
CA LYS A 69 -13.18 0.52 26.64
C LYS A 69 -12.56 -0.87 26.68
N ILE A 70 -11.72 -1.18 25.68
CA ILE A 70 -11.07 -2.49 25.62
C ILE A 70 -10.14 -2.56 26.83
N MET A 71 -10.48 -3.44 27.78
CA MET A 71 -9.64 -3.73 28.92
C MET A 71 -8.30 -4.27 28.41
N TYR A 72 -7.22 -3.87 29.08
CA TYR A 72 -5.86 -4.33 28.79
C TYR A 72 -5.85 -5.84 28.49
N CYS A 73 -5.43 -6.19 27.28
CA CYS A 73 -5.29 -7.57 26.85
C CYS A 73 -3.82 -7.97 27.02
N TYR A 74 -3.56 -8.98 27.86
CA TYR A 74 -2.22 -9.48 28.14
C TYR A 74 -1.64 -10.02 26.82
N GLY A 75 -0.71 -9.26 26.21
CA GLY A 75 -0.13 -9.53 24.89
C GLY A 75 -0.16 -8.38 23.88
N ARG A 76 -0.93 -7.30 24.11
CA ARG A 76 -1.04 -6.14 23.19
C ARG A 76 -0.28 -4.87 23.62
N HIS A 77 0.56 -4.97 24.66
CA HIS A 77 1.16 -3.84 25.38
C HIS A 77 0.10 -2.84 25.88
N ALA A 78 0.50 -1.88 26.72
CA ALA A 78 -0.44 -0.85 27.18
C ALA A 78 -0.77 0.13 26.04
N PRO A 79 -2.04 0.61 25.93
CA PRO A 79 -2.38 1.63 24.96
C PRO A 79 -1.55 2.92 25.16
N LEU A 80 -1.10 3.52 24.05
CA LEU A 80 -0.41 4.82 24.08
C LEU A 80 -1.40 5.98 24.02
N SER A 81 -1.10 7.05 24.75
CA SER A 81 -1.75 8.33 24.56
C SER A 81 -1.42 8.92 23.19
N TRP A 82 -2.29 9.81 22.69
CA TRP A 82 -2.02 10.53 21.44
C TRP A 82 -0.74 11.39 21.55
N ARG A 83 -0.45 11.94 22.73
CA ARG A 83 0.80 12.67 22.99
C ARG A 83 2.03 11.79 22.77
N GLU A 84 2.03 10.56 23.27
CA GLU A 84 3.14 9.61 23.06
C GLU A 84 3.29 9.25 21.58
N LEU A 85 2.18 9.00 20.88
CA LEU A 85 2.20 8.68 19.45
C LEU A 85 2.73 9.84 18.59
N PHE A 86 2.26 11.08 18.84
CA PHE A 86 2.75 12.26 18.12
C PHE A 86 4.18 12.64 18.51
N ALA A 87 4.62 12.34 19.73
CA ALA A 87 6.01 12.55 20.15
C ALA A 87 7.00 11.73 19.31
N VAL A 88 6.63 10.52 18.87
CA VAL A 88 7.43 9.71 17.95
C VAL A 88 7.59 10.42 16.59
N CYS A 89 6.50 10.95 16.03
CA CYS A 89 6.56 11.73 14.80
C CYS A 89 7.45 12.97 14.96
N GLN A 90 7.28 13.69 16.07
CA GLN A 90 8.05 14.90 16.37
C GLN A 90 9.55 14.61 16.57
N HIS A 91 9.86 13.46 17.18
CA HIS A 91 11.24 13.00 17.31
C HIS A 91 11.90 12.85 15.96
N TYR A 92 11.29 12.06 15.09
CA TYR A 92 11.77 11.82 13.74
C TYR A 92 11.92 13.14 12.98
N ARG A 93 10.93 14.04 13.09
CA ARG A 93 11.00 15.38 12.49
C ARG A 93 12.25 16.14 12.90
N THR A 94 12.56 16.15 14.19
CA THR A 94 13.66 16.93 14.76
C THR A 94 15.02 16.30 14.43
N ASN A 95 15.16 14.99 14.60
CA ASN A 95 16.41 14.28 14.34
C ASN A 95 16.82 14.33 12.86
N HIS A 96 15.84 14.17 11.96
CA HIS A 96 16.11 14.13 10.52
C HIS A 96 15.92 15.50 9.86
N ARG A 97 15.64 16.55 10.63
CA ARG A 97 15.42 17.93 10.16
C ARG A 97 14.41 17.99 9.01
N ILE A 98 13.29 17.30 9.19
CA ILE A 98 12.24 17.21 8.18
C ILE A 98 11.56 18.56 8.00
N ASP A 99 11.35 18.94 6.74
CA ASP A 99 10.68 20.19 6.37
C ASP A 99 9.30 20.32 7.06
N PRO A 100 8.97 21.47 7.69
CA PRO A 100 7.69 21.69 8.36
C PRO A 100 6.46 21.50 7.45
N SER A 101 6.60 21.69 6.14
CA SER A 101 5.52 21.46 5.16
C SER A 101 5.28 19.98 4.85
N HIS A 102 6.18 19.08 5.24
CA HIS A 102 6.00 17.65 5.09
C HIS A 102 5.18 17.10 6.24
N GLU A 103 4.37 16.09 5.95
CA GLU A 103 3.64 15.34 6.97
C GLU A 103 4.37 14.04 7.35
N ILE A 104 4.10 13.57 8.56
CA ILE A 104 4.65 12.35 9.13
C ILE A 104 3.50 11.47 9.59
N VAL A 105 3.42 10.27 9.05
CA VAL A 105 2.40 9.27 9.39
C VAL A 105 3.06 8.09 10.08
N LEU A 106 2.77 7.89 11.36
CA LEU A 106 3.19 6.72 12.12
C LEU A 106 2.19 5.58 11.95
N LEU A 107 2.63 4.46 11.40
CA LEU A 107 1.86 3.22 11.29
C LEU A 107 2.20 2.28 12.45
N THR A 108 1.24 1.97 13.31
CA THR A 108 1.47 1.17 14.53
C THR A 108 0.35 0.16 14.81
N LYS A 109 0.74 -1.03 15.30
CA LYS A 109 -0.21 -2.02 15.83
C LYS A 109 -0.61 -1.70 17.29
N ARG A 110 0.04 -0.73 17.94
CA ARG A 110 -0.19 -0.38 19.34
C ARG A 110 -1.55 0.28 19.47
N PRO A 111 -2.40 -0.18 20.39
CA PRO A 111 -3.66 0.50 20.65
C PRO A 111 -3.41 1.94 21.11
N ASN A 112 -4.24 2.89 20.68
CA ASN A 112 -4.26 4.22 21.27
C ASN A 112 -5.30 4.29 22.40
N ALA A 113 -5.09 5.19 23.35
CA ALA A 113 -5.89 5.31 24.58
C ALA A 113 -7.38 5.60 24.33
N LEU A 114 -7.72 6.10 23.13
CA LEU A 114 -9.07 6.44 22.71
C LEU A 114 -9.69 5.46 21.71
N ASN A 115 -8.96 4.39 21.35
CA ASN A 115 -9.43 3.33 20.46
C ASN A 115 -9.87 3.82 19.06
N TRP A 116 -9.25 4.89 18.55
CA TRP A 116 -9.51 5.42 17.19
C TRP A 116 -8.67 4.69 16.13
N PHE A 117 -9.14 4.68 14.88
CA PHE A 117 -8.35 4.15 13.76
C PHE A 117 -7.14 5.02 13.41
N SER A 118 -7.25 6.33 13.67
CA SER A 118 -6.25 7.33 13.31
C SER A 118 -6.57 8.63 14.02
N ALA A 119 -5.57 9.51 14.09
CA ALA A 119 -5.76 10.93 14.39
C ALA A 119 -4.56 11.73 13.88
N PHE A 120 -4.73 13.05 13.81
CA PHE A 120 -3.72 14.03 13.45
C PHE A 120 -3.70 15.18 14.46
N ASP A 121 -2.58 15.88 14.57
CA ASP A 121 -2.38 16.93 15.58
C ASP A 121 -2.46 18.36 15.04
N GLY A 122 -2.69 18.52 13.73
CA GLY A 122 -2.74 19.82 13.06
C GLY A 122 -1.36 20.42 12.75
N ASN A 123 -0.27 19.74 13.14
CA ASN A 123 1.12 20.19 12.96
C ASN A 123 1.93 19.25 12.07
N GLY A 124 1.27 18.49 11.20
CA GLY A 124 1.94 17.58 10.28
C GLY A 124 2.26 16.22 10.90
N ASN A 125 1.68 15.86 12.06
CA ASN A 125 1.87 14.55 12.68
C ASN A 125 0.56 13.76 12.70
N ILE A 126 0.62 12.52 12.22
CA ILE A 126 -0.52 11.62 12.08
C ILE A 126 -0.11 10.28 12.65
N PHE A 127 -1.02 9.58 13.34
CA PHE A 127 -0.88 8.15 13.60
C PHE A 127 -2.04 7.37 12.98
N ILE A 128 -1.78 6.15 12.55
CA ILE A 128 -2.78 5.21 12.04
C ILE A 128 -2.57 3.86 12.72
N HIS A 129 -3.65 3.35 13.30
CA HIS A 129 -3.70 2.02 13.88
C HIS A 129 -3.86 0.96 12.77
N THR A 130 -2.99 -0.04 12.77
CA THR A 130 -2.89 -1.02 11.67
C THR A 130 -3.46 -2.40 11.99
N ALA A 131 -3.94 -2.63 13.21
CA ALA A 131 -4.47 -3.94 13.64
C ALA A 131 -6.00 -4.04 13.57
N ASP A 132 -6.48 -5.29 13.49
CA ASP A 132 -7.89 -5.71 13.57
C ASP A 132 -8.85 -5.15 12.50
N TRP A 133 -8.33 -4.64 11.37
CA TRP A 133 -9.16 -4.13 10.27
C TRP A 133 -10.11 -5.19 9.70
N GLU A 134 -9.71 -6.46 9.73
CA GLU A 134 -10.50 -7.61 9.29
C GLU A 134 -11.81 -7.79 10.07
N ARG A 135 -11.92 -7.20 11.27
CA ARG A 135 -13.15 -7.22 12.08
C ARG A 135 -14.22 -6.25 11.56
N TYR A 136 -13.84 -5.27 10.76
CA TYR A 136 -14.71 -4.16 10.35
C TYR A 136 -14.88 -4.09 8.83
N VAL A 137 -13.91 -4.59 8.07
CA VAL A 137 -13.88 -4.52 6.62
C VAL A 137 -13.47 -5.87 6.05
N SER A 138 -14.23 -6.38 5.08
CA SER A 138 -13.90 -7.61 4.35
C SER A 138 -12.82 -7.37 3.28
N ALA A 139 -11.69 -6.78 3.66
CA ALA A 139 -10.56 -6.53 2.78
C ALA A 139 -9.26 -6.63 3.57
N ASP A 140 -8.16 -6.85 2.84
CA ASP A 140 -6.80 -6.79 3.36
C ASP A 140 -6.56 -5.41 4.03
N ALA A 141 -5.96 -5.41 5.23
CA ALA A 141 -5.77 -4.23 6.07
C ALA A 141 -4.99 -3.10 5.35
N LYS A 142 -4.16 -3.44 4.35
CA LYS A 142 -3.43 -2.41 3.60
C LYS A 142 -4.33 -1.38 2.90
N TYR A 143 -5.53 -1.78 2.48
CA TYR A 143 -6.48 -0.89 1.78
C TYR A 143 -7.05 0.19 2.70
N PRO A 144 -7.69 -0.14 3.84
CA PRO A 144 -8.17 0.88 4.76
C PRO A 144 -7.02 1.71 5.35
N ILE A 145 -5.84 1.13 5.59
CA ILE A 145 -4.68 1.90 6.06
C ILE A 145 -4.24 2.92 5.01
N ALA A 146 -4.11 2.52 3.73
CA ALA A 146 -3.78 3.45 2.64
C ALA A 146 -4.85 4.55 2.48
N TYR A 147 -6.13 4.21 2.62
CA TYR A 147 -7.21 5.21 2.65
C TYR A 147 -7.02 6.19 3.82
N GLN A 148 -6.69 5.70 5.02
CA GLN A 148 -6.45 6.55 6.19
C GLN A 148 -5.26 7.49 5.98
N VAL A 149 -4.19 7.07 5.29
CA VAL A 149 -3.06 7.95 4.93
C VAL A 149 -3.58 9.14 4.12
N LEU A 150 -4.28 8.88 3.01
CA LEU A 150 -4.79 9.94 2.14
C LEU A 150 -5.82 10.84 2.85
N SER A 151 -6.77 10.24 3.58
CA SER A 151 -7.83 11.00 4.25
C SER A 151 -7.28 11.88 5.36
N ASN A 152 -6.39 11.36 6.22
CA ASN A 152 -5.87 12.14 7.35
C ASN A 152 -4.96 13.28 6.88
N THR A 153 -4.21 13.09 5.80
CA THR A 153 -3.43 14.18 5.18
C THR A 153 -4.33 15.30 4.65
N LEU A 154 -5.42 14.98 3.95
CA LEU A 154 -6.38 16.00 3.51
C LEU A 154 -7.11 16.66 4.69
N GLN A 155 -7.47 15.89 5.71
CA GLN A 155 -8.14 16.39 6.91
C GLN A 155 -7.26 17.36 7.72
N GLN A 156 -5.97 17.08 7.79
CA GLN A 156 -5.02 18.00 8.39
C GLN A 156 -4.83 19.24 7.51
N SER A 157 -4.70 19.07 6.20
CA SER A 157 -4.56 20.18 5.25
C SER A 157 -5.77 21.12 5.24
N MET A 158 -6.98 20.60 5.46
CA MET A 158 -8.19 21.44 5.59
C MET A 158 -8.32 22.11 6.96
N GLY A 159 -7.47 21.77 7.94
CA GLY A 159 -7.54 22.27 9.31
C GLY A 159 -8.74 21.74 10.08
N LEU A 160 -9.09 20.46 9.89
CA LEU A 160 -10.22 19.81 10.56
C LEU A 160 -10.06 19.79 12.10
N ASP A 161 -8.83 19.85 12.61
CA ASP A 161 -8.53 19.96 14.04
C ASP A 161 -9.10 21.24 14.68
N LYS A 162 -9.32 22.29 13.88
CA LYS A 162 -9.79 23.60 14.32
C LYS A 162 -11.30 23.77 14.23
N ASP A 163 -11.98 22.88 13.51
CA ASP A 163 -13.41 23.01 13.21
C ASP A 163 -14.12 21.65 13.21
N ALA A 164 -14.70 21.32 14.37
CA ALA A 164 -15.43 20.08 14.56
C ALA A 164 -16.77 20.02 13.80
N SER A 165 -17.27 21.14 13.27
CA SER A 165 -18.54 21.18 12.52
C SER A 165 -18.49 20.38 11.21
N LEU A 166 -17.28 20.19 10.68
CA LEU A 166 -16.99 19.47 9.44
C LEU A 166 -17.03 17.94 9.59
N ILE A 167 -17.24 17.43 10.81
CA ILE A 167 -17.31 16.01 11.11
C ILE A 167 -18.75 15.54 10.99
N HIS A 168 -19.02 14.61 10.06
CA HIS A 168 -20.36 14.07 9.89
C HIS A 168 -20.67 13.03 10.98
N GLN A 169 -21.50 13.43 11.95
CA GLN A 169 -21.92 12.56 13.05
C GLN A 169 -22.69 11.34 12.55
N GLU A 170 -23.58 11.55 11.58
CA GLU A 170 -24.20 10.48 10.81
C GLU A 170 -23.35 10.22 9.56
N PRO A 171 -22.81 9.00 9.39
CA PRO A 171 -21.96 8.68 8.24
C PRO A 171 -22.72 8.76 6.92
N ILE A 172 -22.20 9.53 5.96
CA ILE A 172 -22.78 9.67 4.61
C ILE A 172 -21.90 9.07 3.51
N GLY A 173 -20.75 8.48 3.89
CA GLY A 173 -19.74 7.94 2.99
C GLY A 173 -18.61 8.92 2.66
N CYS A 174 -18.55 10.07 3.34
CA CYS A 174 -17.49 11.05 3.16
C CYS A 174 -16.24 10.69 3.97
N MET A 175 -15.06 11.17 3.54
CA MET A 175 -13.82 11.04 4.33
C MET A 175 -13.94 11.56 5.78
N ASN A 176 -14.77 12.58 6.01
CA ASN A 176 -15.01 13.22 7.30
C ASN A 176 -16.15 12.58 8.11
N ASP A 177 -16.64 11.42 7.71
CA ASP A 177 -17.54 10.63 8.55
C ASP A 177 -16.88 10.31 9.90
N PHE A 178 -17.58 10.62 10.99
CA PHE A 178 -17.11 10.38 12.35
C PHE A 178 -16.86 8.89 12.62
N CYS A 179 -17.70 8.02 12.06
CA CYS A 179 -17.67 6.57 12.26
C CYS A 179 -17.52 6.16 13.74
N GLY A 180 -18.32 6.77 14.63
CA GLY A 180 -18.26 6.51 16.08
C GLY A 180 -18.38 5.02 16.41
N HIS A 181 -19.18 4.27 15.65
CA HIS A 181 -19.13 2.81 15.65
C HIS A 181 -18.17 2.32 14.56
N LYS A 182 -17.14 1.57 14.95
CA LYS A 182 -16.07 1.14 14.04
C LYS A 182 -16.55 0.43 12.77
N GLN A 183 -17.67 -0.31 12.81
CA GLN A 183 -18.26 -0.96 11.63
C GLN A 183 -18.71 0.04 10.54
N GLN A 184 -19.03 1.27 10.92
CA GLN A 184 -19.44 2.34 9.99
C GLN A 184 -18.30 2.75 9.03
N VAL A 185 -17.04 2.47 9.38
CA VAL A 185 -15.87 2.76 8.52
C VAL A 185 -15.99 2.11 7.13
N SER A 186 -16.74 1.01 7.05
CA SER A 186 -17.01 0.32 5.79
C SER A 186 -17.73 1.21 4.77
N LEU A 187 -18.59 2.14 5.22
CA LEU A 187 -19.32 3.05 4.33
C LEU A 187 -18.36 3.99 3.59
N LYS A 188 -17.52 4.74 4.32
CA LYS A 188 -16.57 5.67 3.68
C LYS A 188 -15.55 4.98 2.78
N LEU A 189 -15.14 3.75 3.10
CA LEU A 189 -14.25 2.95 2.25
C LEU A 189 -14.95 2.44 0.98
N ARG A 190 -16.25 2.15 1.06
CA ARG A 190 -17.07 1.67 -0.07
C ARG A 190 -17.62 2.79 -0.94
N THR A 191 -17.75 4.01 -0.41
CA THR A 191 -18.14 5.18 -1.18
C THR A 191 -16.91 5.85 -1.78
N GLY A 192 -15.85 6.05 -0.98
CA GLY A 192 -14.59 6.61 -1.46
C GLY A 192 -14.70 8.07 -1.89
N ASP A 193 -15.46 8.88 -1.17
CA ASP A 193 -15.91 10.19 -1.63
C ASP A 193 -15.62 11.34 -0.65
N ILE A 194 -15.70 12.58 -1.14
CA ILE A 194 -15.64 13.82 -0.37
C ILE A 194 -16.89 14.63 -0.72
N CYS A 195 -17.76 14.89 0.26
CA CYS A 195 -18.99 15.63 0.02
C CYS A 195 -18.71 17.09 -0.38
N THR A 196 -19.70 17.76 -0.98
CA THR A 196 -19.58 19.16 -1.43
C THR A 196 -19.16 20.12 -0.32
N GLU A 197 -19.66 19.93 0.91
CA GLU A 197 -19.28 20.76 2.06
C GLU A 197 -17.79 20.62 2.39
N CYS A 198 -17.28 19.39 2.43
CA CYS A 198 -15.86 19.12 2.68
C CYS A 198 -14.96 19.57 1.52
N LEU A 199 -15.41 19.46 0.26
CA LEU A 199 -14.70 20.01 -0.90
C LEU A 199 -14.60 21.53 -0.84
N ASN A 200 -15.71 22.22 -0.54
CA ASN A 200 -15.71 23.67 -0.36
C ASN A 200 -14.74 24.09 0.75
N ARG A 201 -14.67 23.31 1.84
CA ARG A 201 -13.76 23.60 2.94
C ARG A 201 -12.29 23.38 2.60
N LEU A 202 -11.97 22.36 1.80
CA LEU A 202 -10.63 22.15 1.24
C LEU A 202 -10.21 23.33 0.36
N GLN A 203 -11.13 23.82 -0.49
CA GLN A 203 -10.89 25.00 -1.31
C GLN A 203 -10.66 26.26 -0.47
N GLN A 204 -11.46 26.47 0.59
CA GLN A 204 -11.29 27.59 1.54
C GLN A 204 -9.98 27.50 2.32
N ALA A 205 -9.47 26.29 2.58
CA ALA A 205 -8.15 26.07 3.16
C ALA A 205 -7.00 26.22 2.15
N GLU A 206 -7.30 26.60 0.91
CA GLU A 206 -6.35 26.74 -0.19
C GLU A 206 -5.55 25.44 -0.45
N VAL A 207 -6.17 24.28 -0.19
CA VAL A 207 -5.58 22.99 -0.54
C VAL A 207 -5.58 22.86 -2.07
N PRO A 208 -4.42 22.64 -2.71
CA PRO A 208 -4.34 22.57 -4.17
C PRO A 208 -5.31 21.53 -4.77
N ASP A 209 -6.10 21.95 -5.78
CA ASP A 209 -7.09 21.09 -6.45
C ASP A 209 -6.49 19.77 -6.94
N LEU A 210 -5.27 19.81 -7.50
CA LEU A 210 -4.54 18.62 -7.94
C LEU A 210 -4.40 17.56 -6.82
N LEU A 211 -4.17 17.98 -5.57
CA LEU A 211 -4.05 17.04 -4.45
C LEU A 211 -5.39 16.41 -4.09
N VAL A 212 -6.46 17.21 -4.13
CA VAL A 212 -7.83 16.76 -3.82
C VAL A 212 -8.32 15.79 -4.90
N GLU A 213 -8.16 16.15 -6.18
CA GLU A 213 -8.50 15.30 -7.33
C GLU A 213 -7.72 13.97 -7.29
N SER A 214 -6.42 14.04 -6.98
CA SER A 214 -5.58 12.85 -6.81
C SER A 214 -6.07 11.97 -5.68
N ALA A 215 -6.41 12.53 -4.51
CA ALA A 215 -6.92 11.74 -3.40
C ALA A 215 -8.26 11.06 -3.73
N LEU A 216 -9.19 11.76 -4.40
CA LEU A 216 -10.44 11.19 -4.90
C LEU A 216 -10.17 10.03 -5.88
N SER A 217 -9.23 10.22 -6.82
CA SER A 217 -8.78 9.14 -7.71
C SER A 217 -8.20 7.97 -6.92
N GLY A 218 -7.40 8.24 -5.89
CA GLY A 218 -6.85 7.24 -4.98
C GLY A 218 -7.93 6.46 -4.24
N PHE A 219 -8.94 7.15 -3.69
CA PHE A 219 -10.08 6.51 -3.04
C PHE A 219 -10.84 5.59 -3.99
N GLU A 220 -11.11 6.04 -5.22
CA GLU A 220 -11.77 5.20 -6.24
C GLU A 220 -10.93 3.98 -6.63
N GLN A 221 -9.61 4.15 -6.78
CA GLN A 221 -8.69 3.04 -7.07
C GLN A 221 -8.66 2.00 -5.94
N LEU A 222 -8.54 2.44 -4.68
CA LEU A 222 -8.60 1.59 -3.49
C LEU A 222 -9.94 0.84 -3.42
N ARG A 223 -11.05 1.54 -3.64
CA ARG A 223 -12.40 0.96 -3.67
C ARG A 223 -12.53 -0.13 -4.72
N ARG A 224 -12.04 0.09 -5.95
CA ARG A 224 -12.05 -0.90 -7.04
C ARG A 224 -11.25 -2.15 -6.68
N GLN A 225 -10.04 -1.99 -6.15
CA GLN A 225 -9.20 -3.12 -5.74
C GLN A 225 -9.85 -3.94 -4.62
N MET A 226 -10.46 -3.28 -3.62
CA MET A 226 -11.19 -3.95 -2.54
C MET A 226 -12.38 -4.75 -3.06
N LEU A 227 -13.21 -4.16 -3.93
CA LEU A 227 -14.38 -4.83 -4.52
C LEU A 227 -13.98 -6.01 -5.42
N PHE A 228 -12.86 -5.90 -6.15
CA PHE A 228 -12.33 -6.99 -6.96
C PHE A 228 -11.94 -8.19 -6.08
N ARG A 229 -11.20 -7.97 -4.99
CA ARG A 229 -10.80 -9.04 -4.06
C ARG A 229 -11.95 -9.72 -3.34
N GLN A 230 -13.07 -9.04 -3.15
CA GLN A 230 -14.29 -9.61 -2.59
C GLN A 230 -15.08 -10.46 -3.61
N GLY A 231 -14.59 -10.60 -4.85
CA GLY A 231 -15.21 -11.41 -5.90
C GLY A 231 -16.43 -10.74 -6.58
N PHE A 232 -16.70 -9.46 -6.28
CA PHE A 232 -17.79 -8.72 -6.94
C PHE A 232 -17.48 -8.42 -8.41
N ARG A 233 -16.19 -8.30 -8.77
CA ARG A 233 -15.75 -8.11 -10.15
C ARG A 233 -15.01 -9.35 -10.64
N ARG A 234 -15.48 -9.92 -11.75
CA ARG A 234 -14.87 -11.11 -12.39
C ARG A 234 -14.01 -10.77 -13.60
N SER A 235 -14.20 -9.59 -14.19
CA SER A 235 -13.38 -9.10 -15.29
C SER A 235 -12.27 -8.20 -14.75
N VAL A 236 -11.04 -8.48 -15.17
CA VAL A 236 -9.84 -7.71 -14.80
C VAL A 236 -9.52 -6.60 -15.80
N GLY A 237 -10.03 -6.68 -17.03
CA GLY A 237 -9.65 -5.76 -18.12
C GLY A 237 -8.30 -6.12 -18.76
N PRO A 238 -7.69 -5.21 -19.55
CA PRO A 238 -6.40 -5.45 -20.16
C PRO A 238 -5.28 -5.52 -19.13
N LEU A 239 -4.32 -6.42 -19.39
CA LEU A 239 -3.02 -6.37 -18.74
C LEU A 239 -2.18 -5.30 -19.43
N VAL A 240 -1.68 -4.35 -18.64
CA VAL A 240 -0.81 -3.27 -19.13
C VAL A 240 0.58 -3.46 -18.56
N VAL A 241 1.59 -3.47 -19.43
CA VAL A 241 2.99 -3.36 -19.04
C VAL A 241 3.38 -1.90 -19.09
N ASN A 242 3.62 -1.31 -17.92
CA ASN A 242 3.94 0.11 -17.84
C ASN A 242 5.39 0.41 -18.27
N ARG A 243 5.76 1.70 -18.33
CA ARG A 243 7.11 2.15 -18.70
C ARG A 243 8.27 1.62 -17.83
N HIS A 244 7.97 1.05 -16.66
CA HIS A 244 8.93 0.45 -15.72
C HIS A 244 8.87 -1.09 -15.70
N GLY A 245 8.08 -1.71 -16.60
CA GLY A 245 7.94 -3.15 -16.71
C GLY A 245 7.01 -3.75 -15.65
N LYS A 246 6.25 -2.92 -14.93
CA LYS A 246 5.23 -3.38 -13.98
C LYS A 246 4.00 -3.89 -14.72
N LEU A 247 3.37 -4.91 -14.15
CA LEU A 247 2.17 -5.58 -14.67
C LEU A 247 0.94 -5.04 -13.94
N LEU A 248 0.10 -4.27 -14.65
CA LEU A 248 -1.01 -3.54 -14.07
C LEU A 248 -2.35 -3.94 -14.71
N PHE A 249 -3.43 -3.90 -13.93
CA PHE A 249 -4.81 -3.93 -14.42
C PHE A 249 -5.48 -2.57 -14.14
N PRO A 250 -5.44 -1.61 -15.09
CA PRO A 250 -5.93 -0.25 -14.84
C PRO A 250 -7.42 -0.19 -14.48
N GLN A 251 -8.24 -1.06 -15.07
CA GLN A 251 -9.67 -1.12 -14.78
C GLN A 251 -9.99 -1.55 -13.35
N GLN A 252 -9.04 -2.21 -12.68
CA GLN A 252 -9.13 -2.57 -11.26
C GLN A 252 -8.37 -1.59 -10.37
N GLY A 253 -8.28 -0.31 -10.77
CA GLY A 253 -7.63 0.71 -9.96
C GLY A 253 -6.12 0.52 -9.88
N ASN A 254 -5.49 0.27 -11.03
CA ASN A 254 -4.05 0.01 -11.15
C ASN A 254 -3.57 -1.16 -10.28
N LEU A 255 -4.38 -2.22 -10.17
CA LEU A 255 -4.01 -3.43 -9.44
C LEU A 255 -2.70 -4.01 -10.03
N GLU A 256 -1.64 -4.01 -9.24
CA GLU A 256 -0.31 -4.49 -9.65
C GLU A 256 -0.13 -5.98 -9.31
N VAL A 257 0.33 -6.76 -10.28
CA VAL A 257 0.88 -8.11 -10.04
C VAL A 257 2.36 -7.96 -9.69
N SER A 258 2.64 -7.77 -8.40
CA SER A 258 4.00 -7.55 -7.90
C SER A 258 4.76 -8.87 -7.77
N MET A 259 6.00 -8.91 -8.26
CA MET A 259 6.89 -10.07 -8.20
C MET A 259 8.37 -9.64 -8.26
N PRO A 260 9.32 -10.49 -7.84
CA PRO A 260 10.75 -10.19 -7.91
C PRO A 260 11.21 -9.85 -9.33
N ALA A 261 12.23 -9.01 -9.45
CA ALA A 261 12.71 -8.53 -10.74
C ALA A 261 13.04 -9.67 -11.71
N LEU A 262 13.77 -10.71 -11.29
CA LEU A 262 14.14 -11.82 -12.18
C LEU A 262 12.91 -12.61 -12.67
N SER A 263 11.91 -12.78 -11.81
CA SER A 263 10.63 -13.41 -12.16
C SER A 263 9.85 -12.55 -13.17
N ARG A 264 9.87 -11.22 -12.97
CA ARG A 264 9.25 -10.27 -13.89
C ARG A 264 9.94 -10.24 -15.25
N THR A 265 11.27 -10.29 -15.30
CA THR A 265 12.04 -10.43 -16.55
C THR A 265 11.59 -11.66 -17.33
N LEU A 266 11.54 -12.81 -16.66
CA LEU A 266 11.13 -14.06 -17.32
C LEU A 266 9.70 -13.94 -17.86
N TYR A 267 8.79 -13.32 -17.11
CA TYR A 267 7.42 -13.13 -17.57
C TYR A 267 7.33 -12.18 -18.78
N LEU A 268 8.01 -11.03 -18.73
CA LEU A 268 8.05 -10.08 -19.85
C LEU A 268 8.62 -10.71 -21.12
N PHE A 269 9.67 -11.52 -21.00
CA PHE A 269 10.22 -12.32 -22.10
C PHE A 269 9.13 -13.19 -22.75
N PHE A 270 8.38 -13.98 -21.97
CA PHE A 270 7.30 -14.81 -22.54
C PHE A 270 6.08 -14.01 -23.04
N LEU A 271 5.90 -12.75 -22.63
CA LEU A 271 4.91 -11.86 -23.25
C LEU A 271 5.35 -11.40 -24.65
N GLN A 272 6.66 -11.26 -24.90
CA GLN A 272 7.23 -10.91 -26.20
C GLN A 272 7.34 -12.16 -27.12
N HIS A 273 7.62 -13.32 -26.54
CA HIS A 273 7.73 -14.61 -27.25
C HIS A 273 6.43 -15.43 -27.17
N ARG A 274 5.38 -14.94 -27.84
CA ARG A 274 4.05 -15.57 -27.81
C ARG A 274 4.01 -16.95 -28.48
N GLU A 275 4.96 -17.21 -29.39
CA GLU A 275 5.20 -18.51 -30.02
C GLU A 275 5.72 -19.57 -29.04
N GLY A 276 6.24 -19.13 -27.89
CA GLY A 276 6.81 -19.98 -26.86
C GLY A 276 8.23 -20.46 -27.16
N VAL A 277 8.98 -20.68 -26.08
CA VAL A 277 10.40 -21.03 -26.11
C VAL A 277 10.64 -22.29 -25.26
N ARG A 278 11.41 -23.24 -25.76
CA ARG A 278 11.83 -24.42 -24.96
C ARG A 278 12.82 -23.97 -23.90
N PHE A 279 12.80 -24.61 -22.73
CA PHE A 279 13.77 -24.26 -21.69
C PHE A 279 15.23 -24.49 -22.13
N THR A 280 15.48 -25.53 -22.93
CA THR A 280 16.80 -25.81 -23.53
C THR A 280 17.33 -24.69 -24.41
N ASP A 281 16.42 -23.95 -25.07
CA ASP A 281 16.74 -22.93 -26.06
C ASP A 281 16.76 -21.53 -25.41
N LEU A 282 16.44 -21.44 -24.11
CA LEU A 282 16.41 -20.18 -23.37
C LEU A 282 17.82 -19.56 -23.27
N GLY A 283 18.86 -20.39 -23.29
CA GLY A 283 20.27 -19.96 -23.29
C GLY A 283 20.62 -19.08 -24.49
N ASP A 284 20.00 -19.31 -25.66
CA ASP A 284 20.22 -18.51 -26.87
C ASP A 284 19.69 -17.07 -26.71
N ASN A 285 18.78 -16.86 -25.76
CA ASN A 285 18.13 -15.58 -25.48
C ASN A 285 18.75 -14.84 -24.28
N THR A 286 19.95 -15.24 -23.84
CA THR A 286 20.63 -14.65 -22.66
C THR A 286 20.83 -13.13 -22.79
N HIS A 287 21.19 -12.64 -23.97
CA HIS A 287 21.39 -11.20 -24.21
C HIS A 287 20.10 -10.40 -24.02
N GLU A 288 18.97 -10.93 -24.49
CA GLU A 288 17.67 -10.30 -24.35
C GLU A 288 17.17 -10.31 -22.91
N LEU A 289 17.27 -11.45 -22.22
CA LEU A 289 16.94 -11.56 -20.80
C LEU A 289 17.78 -10.60 -19.96
N HIS A 290 19.07 -10.44 -20.28
CA HIS A 290 19.94 -9.48 -19.61
C HIS A 290 19.52 -8.03 -19.88
N ARG A 291 19.17 -7.69 -21.12
CA ARG A 291 18.66 -6.35 -21.48
C ARG A 291 17.36 -6.03 -20.72
N LEU A 292 16.42 -6.97 -20.70
CA LEU A 292 15.16 -6.83 -19.96
C LEU A 292 15.41 -6.69 -18.46
N TYR A 293 16.26 -7.53 -17.88
CA TYR A 293 16.61 -7.49 -16.47
C TYR A 293 17.23 -6.15 -16.08
N GLY A 294 18.23 -5.68 -16.83
CA GLY A 294 18.87 -4.38 -16.59
C GLY A 294 17.91 -3.19 -16.65
N ARG A 295 16.88 -3.23 -17.50
CA ARG A 295 15.86 -2.16 -17.58
C ARG A 295 14.92 -2.12 -16.38
N ILE A 296 14.71 -3.26 -15.70
CA ILE A 296 13.76 -3.36 -14.59
C ILE A 296 14.42 -3.45 -13.20
N SER A 297 15.70 -3.84 -13.14
CA SER A 297 16.46 -3.92 -11.90
C SER A 297 16.93 -2.52 -11.51
N GLY A 298 16.45 -2.00 -10.37
CA GLY A 298 16.84 -0.69 -9.87
C GLY A 298 18.20 -0.65 -9.16
N SER A 299 18.84 -1.80 -8.96
CA SER A 299 20.13 -1.95 -8.27
C SER A 299 20.80 -3.29 -8.59
N GLY A 300 22.14 -3.32 -8.62
CA GLY A 300 22.96 -4.52 -8.84
C GLY A 300 24.20 -4.20 -9.68
N SER A 301 25.31 -4.91 -9.44
CA SER A 301 26.46 -4.80 -10.34
C SER A 301 26.17 -5.55 -11.66
N PRO A 302 26.74 -5.13 -12.80
CA PRO A 302 26.58 -5.84 -14.07
C PRO A 302 26.90 -7.34 -13.96
N GLU A 303 27.90 -7.70 -13.16
CA GLU A 303 28.33 -9.08 -12.92
C GLU A 303 27.27 -9.89 -12.16
N GLN A 304 26.65 -9.30 -11.14
CA GLN A 304 25.56 -9.94 -10.38
C GLN A 304 24.32 -10.17 -11.26
N MET A 305 24.03 -9.21 -12.14
CA MET A 305 22.93 -9.34 -13.11
C MET A 305 23.19 -10.47 -14.09
N GLN A 306 24.40 -10.50 -14.67
CA GLN A 306 24.82 -11.55 -15.58
C GLN A 306 24.76 -12.93 -14.93
N ALA A 307 25.28 -13.08 -13.71
CA ALA A 307 25.23 -14.34 -12.97
C ALA A 307 23.78 -14.80 -12.66
N SER A 308 22.87 -13.86 -12.40
CA SER A 308 21.46 -14.16 -12.16
C SER A 308 20.76 -14.69 -13.41
N VAL A 309 21.03 -14.07 -14.57
CA VAL A 309 20.49 -14.52 -15.87
C VAL A 309 21.12 -15.85 -16.29
N GLN A 310 22.43 -16.04 -16.11
CA GLN A 310 23.10 -17.33 -16.41
C GLN A 310 22.50 -18.48 -15.60
N ARG A 311 22.25 -18.28 -14.30
CA ARG A 311 21.56 -19.29 -13.48
C ARG A 311 20.11 -19.52 -13.94
N LEU A 312 19.42 -18.48 -14.42
CA LEU A 312 18.05 -18.59 -14.92
C LEU A 312 17.95 -19.49 -16.16
N VAL A 313 18.91 -19.39 -17.08
CA VAL A 313 18.89 -20.14 -18.35
C VAL A 313 19.59 -21.49 -18.26
N ASN A 314 20.32 -21.77 -17.18
CA ASN A 314 21.07 -23.02 -17.01
C ASN A 314 20.12 -24.19 -16.71
N PRO A 315 20.05 -25.24 -17.56
CA PRO A 315 19.18 -26.41 -17.33
C PRO A 315 19.52 -27.24 -16.09
N LEU A 316 20.73 -27.08 -15.55
CA LEU A 316 21.19 -27.76 -14.33
C LEU A 316 20.79 -27.04 -13.04
N GLU A 317 20.27 -25.82 -13.15
CA GLU A 317 19.87 -24.97 -12.03
C GLU A 317 18.34 -24.98 -11.86
N ASN A 318 17.87 -24.84 -10.62
CA ASN A 318 16.43 -24.79 -10.34
C ASN A 318 15.81 -23.38 -10.52
N SER A 319 16.64 -22.38 -10.85
CA SER A 319 16.25 -20.97 -10.91
C SER A 319 15.06 -20.72 -11.83
N PHE A 320 14.99 -21.38 -13.00
CA PHE A 320 13.86 -21.27 -13.92
C PHE A 320 12.54 -21.68 -13.25
N ASN A 321 12.50 -22.86 -12.63
CA ASN A 321 11.30 -23.38 -11.97
C ASN A 321 10.88 -22.53 -10.75
N GLU A 322 11.86 -22.02 -9.99
CA GLU A 322 11.57 -21.09 -8.89
C GLU A 322 10.89 -19.81 -9.39
N ASN A 323 11.39 -19.24 -10.48
CA ASN A 323 10.81 -18.03 -11.06
C ASN A 323 9.42 -18.31 -11.65
N LEU A 324 9.20 -19.45 -12.32
CA LEU A 324 7.86 -19.87 -12.75
C LEU A 324 6.89 -20.00 -11.57
N SER A 325 7.33 -20.61 -10.47
CA SER A 325 6.53 -20.75 -9.25
C SER A 325 6.17 -19.40 -8.63
N ARG A 326 7.14 -18.48 -8.56
CA ARG A 326 6.93 -17.10 -8.07
C ARG A 326 5.96 -16.32 -8.94
N ILE A 327 6.06 -16.42 -10.27
CA ILE A 327 5.11 -15.81 -11.22
C ILE A 327 3.71 -16.35 -10.95
N ARG A 328 3.57 -17.68 -10.89
CA ARG A 328 2.28 -18.33 -10.63
C ARG A 328 1.66 -17.89 -9.31
N LYS A 329 2.46 -17.88 -8.24
CA LYS A 329 2.04 -17.39 -6.93
C LYS A 329 1.57 -15.94 -7.01
N SER A 330 2.35 -15.05 -7.63
CA SER A 330 2.04 -13.62 -7.72
C SER A 330 0.70 -13.35 -8.42
N PHE A 331 0.43 -14.04 -9.54
CA PHE A 331 -0.86 -13.95 -10.23
C PHE A 331 -2.01 -14.54 -9.41
N ASN A 332 -1.82 -15.71 -8.78
CA ASN A 332 -2.86 -16.33 -7.97
C ASN A 332 -3.21 -15.50 -6.72
N ASP A 333 -2.21 -14.94 -6.05
CA ASP A 333 -2.40 -14.10 -4.85
C ASP A 333 -3.07 -12.77 -5.21
N THR A 334 -2.87 -12.28 -6.44
CA THR A 334 -3.46 -11.01 -6.91
C THR A 334 -4.86 -11.19 -7.48
N LEU A 335 -5.08 -12.20 -8.33
CA LEU A 335 -6.31 -12.37 -9.12
C LEU A 335 -7.20 -13.52 -8.64
N GLY A 336 -6.67 -14.44 -7.84
CA GLY A 336 -7.29 -15.74 -7.54
C GLY A 336 -7.08 -16.75 -8.68
N ALA A 337 -6.95 -18.03 -8.32
CA ALA A 337 -6.55 -19.09 -9.25
C ALA A 337 -7.41 -19.19 -10.53
N SER A 338 -8.72 -18.96 -10.42
CA SER A 338 -9.64 -19.02 -11.57
C SER A 338 -9.40 -17.91 -12.60
N ILE A 339 -9.09 -16.69 -12.14
CA ILE A 339 -8.86 -15.53 -13.02
C ILE A 339 -7.40 -15.51 -13.50
N ALA A 340 -6.48 -16.01 -12.67
CA ALA A 340 -5.05 -16.07 -12.96
C ALA A 340 -4.66 -17.09 -14.04
N ALA A 341 -5.49 -18.10 -14.31
CA ALA A 341 -5.17 -19.22 -15.19
C ALA A 341 -4.66 -18.83 -16.60
N PRO A 342 -5.24 -17.83 -17.31
CA PRO A 342 -4.77 -17.43 -18.63
C PRO A 342 -3.42 -16.68 -18.62
N TYR A 343 -3.04 -16.12 -17.47
CA TYR A 343 -1.80 -15.36 -17.29
C TYR A 343 -0.62 -16.24 -16.85
N GLN A 344 -0.79 -17.56 -16.81
CA GLN A 344 0.28 -18.47 -16.43
C GLN A 344 1.19 -18.77 -17.61
N ILE A 345 2.49 -18.91 -17.33
CA ILE A 345 3.41 -19.57 -18.26
C ILE A 345 3.16 -21.06 -18.13
N VAL A 346 2.73 -21.70 -19.23
CA VAL A 346 2.43 -23.14 -19.27
C VAL A 346 3.40 -23.86 -20.20
N ARG A 347 3.71 -25.12 -19.85
CA ARG A 347 4.49 -26.02 -20.71
C ARG A 347 3.53 -26.74 -21.67
N GLU A 348 3.78 -26.61 -22.95
CA GLU A 348 3.04 -27.26 -24.03
C GLU A 348 3.50 -28.70 -24.28
N PRO A 349 2.72 -29.53 -25.00
CA PRO A 349 3.12 -30.89 -25.36
C PRO A 349 4.42 -30.95 -26.18
N ASP A 350 4.74 -29.89 -26.93
CA ASP A 350 5.99 -29.75 -27.66
C ASP A 350 7.14 -29.19 -26.81
N GLU A 351 6.95 -29.11 -25.50
CA GLU A 351 7.90 -28.64 -24.49
C GLU A 351 8.22 -27.14 -24.49
N ARG A 352 7.53 -26.34 -25.31
CA ARG A 352 7.63 -24.88 -25.25
C ARG A 352 6.91 -24.35 -24.03
N TYR A 353 7.44 -23.29 -23.45
CA TYR A 353 6.77 -22.49 -22.44
C TYR A 353 6.16 -21.24 -23.08
N ARG A 354 4.91 -20.91 -22.78
CA ARG A 354 4.25 -19.68 -23.28
C ARG A 354 3.11 -19.19 -22.38
N VAL A 355 2.65 -17.96 -22.63
CA VAL A 355 1.46 -17.37 -21.99
C VAL A 355 0.32 -17.22 -22.99
N HIS A 356 -0.86 -17.73 -22.65
CA HIS A 356 -2.06 -17.73 -23.52
C HIS A 356 -2.91 -16.47 -23.38
N LEU A 357 -2.45 -15.37 -23.97
CA LEU A 357 -3.18 -14.10 -23.98
C LEU A 357 -3.92 -13.85 -25.30
N GLU A 358 -4.25 -14.86 -26.11
CA GLU A 358 -4.91 -14.66 -27.42
C GLU A 358 -6.31 -14.04 -27.28
N ARG A 359 -6.97 -14.27 -26.14
CA ARG A 359 -8.30 -13.75 -25.81
C ARG A 359 -8.27 -12.64 -24.75
N PHE A 360 -7.08 -12.23 -24.32
CA PHE A 360 -6.89 -11.27 -23.24
C PHE A 360 -6.10 -10.08 -23.76
N PRO A 361 -6.64 -8.85 -23.66
CA PRO A 361 -5.94 -7.69 -24.20
C PRO A 361 -4.66 -7.42 -23.39
N LEU A 362 -3.56 -7.27 -24.12
CA LEU A 362 -2.24 -6.88 -23.62
C LEU A 362 -1.86 -5.55 -24.25
N GLN A 363 -1.40 -4.60 -23.43
CA GLN A 363 -0.94 -3.29 -23.88
C GLN A 363 0.43 -3.00 -23.29
N TRP A 364 1.28 -2.34 -24.06
CA TRP A 364 2.59 -1.87 -23.63
C TRP A 364 2.60 -0.34 -23.70
N GLU A 365 3.02 0.33 -22.62
CA GLU A 365 3.14 1.81 -22.62
C GLU A 365 4.35 2.31 -23.42
N LEU A 366 5.31 1.44 -23.71
CA LEU A 366 6.51 1.72 -24.48
C LEU A 366 6.83 0.51 -25.37
N ASP A 367 7.69 0.69 -26.36
CA ASP A 367 8.34 -0.43 -27.02
C ASP A 367 9.37 -1.04 -26.05
N TRP A 368 9.27 -2.34 -25.83
CA TRP A 368 10.09 -3.12 -24.89
C TRP A 368 11.03 -4.07 -25.58
#